data_AF-A0A0W8FJT5-F1
#
_entry.id   AF-A0A0W8FJT5-F1
#
_cell.length_a   1.000
_cell.length_b   1.000
_cell.length_c   1.000
_cell.angle_alpha   90.00
_cell.angle_beta   90.00
_cell.angle_gamma   90.00
#
_symmetry.space_group_name_H-M   'P 1'
#
loop_
_entity.id
_entity.type
_entity.pdbx_description
1 polymer ?
#
loop_
_entity_poly.entity_id
_entity_poly.type
_entity_poly.pdbx_seq_one_letter_code
_entity_poly.pdbx_strand_id
1 'polypeptide(L)'
;MVSIRLKKRIARYPPLEGIRLHHARLYGNLIVCLLVPGDWGFEMIEIWGRQSLWSGGDEVIVRDGERQTKSGYSPLAGAYYSARLGVAEHLEAIGRSARVLVLRSVSGDYWAPLGTWVVREATRAAMQAAPANCNTLQEGIAAASRILGFDRWLPYSRLVPDLMAQRTLRDFLEPSA
;
A
#
# COMPACT_ATOMS: atom_id res chain seq x y z
N MET A 1 13.60 0.40 -16.18
CA MET A 1 12.33 0.81 -15.51
C MET A 1 12.65 1.70 -14.31
N VAL A 2 12.12 2.93 -14.25
CA VAL A 2 12.44 3.97 -13.24
C VAL A 2 12.31 3.48 -11.80
N SER A 3 11.25 2.74 -11.50
CA SER A 3 10.96 2.23 -10.16
C SER A 3 12.04 1.27 -9.60
N ILE A 4 12.80 0.56 -10.45
CA ILE A 4 13.89 -0.32 -9.97
C ILE A 4 15.08 0.51 -9.45
N ARG A 5 15.38 1.64 -10.10
CA ARG A 5 16.44 2.55 -9.67
C ARG A 5 16.06 3.25 -8.37
N LEU A 6 14.81 3.71 -8.26
CA LEU A 6 14.29 4.30 -7.03
C LEU A 6 14.34 3.32 -5.86
N LYS A 7 13.89 2.07 -6.05
CA LYS A 7 13.99 1.03 -5.02
C LYS A 7 15.40 0.91 -4.42
N LYS A 8 16.43 0.87 -5.26
CA LYS A 8 17.83 0.73 -4.79
C LYS A 8 18.29 1.91 -3.94
N ARG A 9 17.77 3.11 -4.20
CA ARG A 9 18.07 4.32 -3.42
C ARG A 9 17.29 4.37 -2.13
N ILE A 10 15.97 4.12 -2.22
CA ILE A 10 15.07 4.08 -1.07
C ILE A 10 15.53 3.06 -0.03
N ALA A 11 15.96 1.88 -0.47
CA ALA A 11 16.48 0.84 0.43
C ALA A 11 17.74 1.26 1.24
N ARG A 12 18.39 2.39 0.91
CA ARG A 12 19.54 2.94 1.62
C ARG A 12 19.18 4.13 2.52
N TYR A 13 17.95 4.62 2.44
CA TYR A 13 17.51 5.73 3.27
C TYR A 13 17.16 5.27 4.69
N PRO A 14 17.27 6.17 5.68
CA PRO A 14 16.80 5.87 7.03
C PRO A 14 15.29 5.58 7.00
N PRO A 15 14.80 4.66 7.86
CA PRO A 15 13.37 4.41 8.01
C PRO A 15 12.55 5.67 8.34
N LEU A 16 11.27 5.65 8.02
CA LEU A 16 10.30 6.62 8.57
C LEU A 16 10.37 6.68 10.09
N GLU A 17 10.05 7.85 10.65
CA GLU A 17 10.06 8.10 12.10
C GLU A 17 8.83 7.52 12.81
N GLY A 18 7.76 7.23 12.08
CA GLY A 18 6.51 6.70 12.61
C GLY A 18 5.62 6.12 11.53
N ILE A 19 4.51 5.51 11.95
CA ILE A 19 3.53 4.90 11.05
C ILE A 19 2.64 6.00 10.47
N ARG A 20 2.48 6.01 9.16
CA ARG A 20 1.68 7.01 8.43
C ARG A 20 0.63 6.33 7.57
N LEU A 21 -0.58 6.86 7.62
CA LEU A 21 -1.69 6.44 6.79
C LEU A 21 -2.08 7.58 5.85
N HIS A 22 -2.04 7.30 4.56
CA HIS A 22 -2.43 8.22 3.51
C HIS A 22 -3.63 7.65 2.76
N HIS A 23 -4.50 8.52 2.23
CA HIS A 23 -5.54 8.06 1.32
C HIS A 23 -5.98 9.16 0.34
N ALA A 24 -6.51 8.75 -0.81
CA ALA A 24 -7.19 9.63 -1.75
C ALA A 24 -8.21 8.85 -2.56
N ARG A 25 -9.22 9.56 -3.06
CA ARG A 25 -10.19 9.03 -4.03
C ARG A 25 -10.07 9.80 -5.33
N LEU A 26 -9.88 9.07 -6.43
CA LEU A 26 -9.80 9.65 -7.76
C LEU A 26 -10.49 8.74 -8.77
N TYR A 27 -11.46 9.28 -9.53
CA TYR A 27 -12.22 8.53 -10.55
C TYR A 27 -12.67 7.14 -10.07
N GLY A 28 -13.41 7.05 -8.96
CA GLY A 28 -13.89 5.76 -8.44
C GLY A 28 -12.83 4.85 -7.80
N ASN A 29 -11.56 5.26 -7.75
CA ASN A 29 -10.47 4.52 -7.12
C ASN A 29 -10.16 5.12 -5.76
N LEU A 30 -10.47 4.40 -4.69
CA LEU A 30 -9.98 4.72 -3.36
C LEU A 30 -8.63 4.03 -3.16
N ILE A 31 -7.58 4.83 -2.96
CA ILE A 31 -6.25 4.37 -2.58
C ILE A 31 -6.04 4.68 -1.11
N VAL A 32 -5.64 3.67 -0.35
CA VAL A 32 -5.18 3.79 1.04
C VAL A 32 -3.76 3.23 1.11
N CYS A 33 -2.83 3.98 1.69
CA CYS A 33 -1.44 3.58 1.82
C CYS A 33 -1.02 3.65 3.28
N LEU A 34 -0.67 2.50 3.84
CA LEU A 34 -0.09 2.38 5.19
C LEU A 34 1.42 2.22 5.06
N LEU A 35 2.16 3.19 5.55
CA LEU A 35 3.61 3.25 5.54
C LEU A 35 4.13 2.97 6.96
N VAL A 36 4.95 1.94 7.10
CA VAL A 36 5.51 1.48 8.38
C VAL A 36 7.03 1.62 8.35
N PRO A 37 7.67 2.14 9.42
CA PRO A 37 9.13 2.20 9.51
C PRO A 37 9.80 0.86 9.20
N GLY A 38 10.76 0.85 8.28
CA GLY A 38 11.53 -0.35 7.96
C GLY A 38 12.34 -0.24 6.67
N ASP A 39 13.00 -1.34 6.34
CA ASP A 39 13.59 -1.57 5.02
C ASP A 39 12.51 -1.53 3.92
N TRP A 40 12.90 -1.13 2.72
CA TRP A 40 11.96 -1.02 1.60
C TRP A 40 11.23 -2.36 1.36
N GLY A 41 9.91 -2.31 1.45
CA GLY A 41 9.01 -3.40 1.10
C GLY A 41 7.72 -2.84 0.54
N PHE A 42 7.12 -3.53 -0.43
CA PHE A 42 5.87 -3.07 -1.04
C PHE A 42 4.93 -4.26 -1.27
N GLU A 43 3.70 -4.13 -0.77
CA GLU A 43 2.56 -5.00 -1.04
C GLU A 43 1.40 -4.15 -1.54
N MET A 44 0.67 -4.65 -2.54
CA MET A 44 -0.58 -4.08 -3.00
C MET A 44 -1.68 -5.12 -2.95
N ILE A 45 -2.84 -4.73 -2.42
CA ILE A 45 -4.08 -5.49 -2.46
C ILE A 45 -5.10 -4.66 -3.23
N GLU A 46 -5.69 -5.25 -4.26
CA GLU A 46 -6.74 -4.67 -5.07
C GLU A 46 -8.07 -5.38 -4.79
N ILE A 47 -9.10 -4.60 -4.51
CA ILE A 47 -10.44 -5.06 -4.15
C ILE A 47 -11.43 -4.51 -5.18
N TRP A 48 -12.08 -5.41 -5.90
CA TRP A 48 -13.14 -5.12 -6.85
C TRP A 48 -14.48 -5.48 -6.23
N GLY A 49 -15.32 -4.47 -5.95
CA GLY A 49 -16.65 -4.71 -5.37
C GLY A 49 -17.56 -5.52 -6.31
N ARG A 50 -18.57 -6.22 -5.76
CA ARG A 50 -19.48 -7.13 -6.49
C ARG A 50 -20.14 -6.53 -7.73
N GLN A 51 -20.39 -5.22 -7.73
CA GLN A 51 -21.02 -4.46 -8.82
C GLN A 51 -20.02 -3.83 -9.81
N SER A 52 -18.72 -4.11 -9.71
CA SER A 52 -17.73 -3.56 -10.64
C SER A 52 -17.82 -4.23 -12.02
N LEU A 53 -17.41 -3.52 -13.07
CA LEU A 53 -17.39 -4.05 -14.45
C LEU A 53 -16.57 -5.34 -14.61
N TRP A 54 -15.68 -5.65 -13.67
CA TRP A 54 -14.71 -6.75 -13.75
C TRP A 54 -14.90 -7.83 -12.67
N SER A 55 -15.92 -7.71 -11.81
CA SER A 55 -16.20 -8.70 -10.76
C SER A 55 -16.99 -9.92 -11.23
N GLY A 56 -17.63 -9.88 -12.41
CA GLY A 56 -18.49 -10.98 -12.88
C GLY A 56 -19.64 -11.33 -11.92
N GLY A 57 -19.99 -10.46 -10.97
CA GLY A 57 -20.99 -10.68 -9.92
C GLY A 57 -20.44 -11.00 -8.52
N ASP A 58 -19.15 -11.38 -8.42
CA ASP A 58 -18.49 -11.75 -7.17
C ASP A 58 -17.34 -10.81 -6.81
N GLU A 59 -17.12 -10.58 -5.52
CA GLU A 59 -15.99 -9.75 -5.12
C GLU A 59 -14.65 -10.44 -5.47
N VAL A 60 -13.74 -9.68 -6.09
CA VAL A 60 -12.40 -10.15 -6.43
C VAL A 60 -11.37 -9.40 -5.61
N ILE A 61 -10.59 -10.12 -4.80
CA ILE A 61 -9.44 -9.60 -4.06
C ILE A 61 -8.16 -10.20 -4.65
N VAL A 62 -7.30 -9.36 -5.22
CA VAL A 62 -6.02 -9.77 -5.83
C VAL A 62 -4.87 -9.08 -5.09
N ARG A 63 -3.77 -9.81 -4.84
CA ARG A 63 -2.60 -9.30 -4.11
C ARG A 63 -1.29 -9.59 -4.84
N ASP A 64 -0.37 -8.64 -4.83
CA ASP A 64 1.04 -8.86 -5.21
C ASP A 64 2.00 -8.09 -4.28
N GLY A 65 3.24 -8.55 -4.13
CA GLY A 65 4.24 -7.98 -3.23
C GLY A 65 5.68 -8.34 -3.61
N GLU A 66 6.66 -7.60 -3.08
CA GLU A 66 8.08 -7.75 -3.47
C GLU A 66 8.75 -9.06 -3.02
N ARG A 67 8.17 -9.78 -2.06
CA ARG A 67 8.70 -11.05 -1.52
C ARG A 67 8.24 -12.30 -2.30
N GLN A 68 7.51 -12.16 -3.39
CA GLN A 68 7.13 -13.30 -4.23
C GLN A 68 8.27 -13.61 -5.23
N THR A 69 8.73 -14.86 -5.29
CA THR A 69 9.62 -15.34 -6.36
C THR A 69 8.88 -15.16 -7.69
N LYS A 70 9.19 -14.09 -8.42
CA LYS A 70 8.48 -13.76 -9.65
C LYS A 70 8.98 -14.66 -10.78
N SER A 71 8.20 -15.68 -11.15
CA SER A 71 8.39 -16.38 -12.43
C SER A 71 7.74 -15.65 -13.62
N GLY A 72 7.20 -14.44 -13.41
CA GLY A 72 6.51 -13.64 -14.43
C GLY A 72 6.07 -12.24 -13.98
N TYR A 73 5.20 -11.61 -14.76
CA TYR A 73 4.59 -10.30 -14.44
C TYR A 73 3.64 -10.39 -13.23
N SER A 74 3.39 -9.27 -12.56
CA SER A 74 2.40 -9.18 -11.48
C SER A 74 1.02 -9.63 -11.96
N PRO A 75 0.25 -10.40 -11.17
CA PRO A 75 -1.16 -10.68 -11.48
C PRO A 75 -2.02 -9.40 -11.46
N LEU A 76 -1.58 -8.35 -10.77
CA LEU A 76 -2.17 -6.99 -10.82
C LEU A 76 -1.65 -6.16 -12.01
N ALA A 77 -0.81 -6.76 -12.86
CA ALA A 77 -0.17 -6.17 -14.03
C ALA A 77 0.35 -4.74 -13.78
N GLY A 78 -0.10 -3.77 -14.57
CA GLY A 78 0.39 -2.40 -14.49
C GLY A 78 -0.15 -1.58 -13.30
N ALA A 79 -1.21 -2.02 -12.61
CA ALA A 79 -1.72 -1.34 -11.41
C ALA A 79 -0.68 -1.39 -10.28
N TYR A 80 -0.11 -2.58 -10.03
CA TYR A 80 0.97 -2.80 -9.06
C TYR A 80 2.16 -1.87 -9.32
N TYR A 81 2.66 -1.84 -10.55
CA TYR A 81 3.83 -1.03 -10.89
C TYR A 81 3.54 0.48 -10.83
N SER A 82 2.29 0.88 -11.14
CA SER A 82 1.86 2.27 -11.09
C SER A 82 1.75 2.78 -9.66
N ALA A 83 1.11 2.02 -8.77
CA ALA A 83 1.06 2.33 -7.34
C ALA A 83 2.46 2.33 -6.71
N ARG A 84 3.27 1.30 -7.00
CA ARG A 84 4.64 1.21 -6.49
C ARG A 84 5.51 2.38 -6.94
N LEU A 85 5.33 2.87 -8.16
CA LEU A 85 6.03 4.06 -8.64
C LEU A 85 5.60 5.31 -7.86
N GLY A 86 4.30 5.55 -7.68
CA GLY A 86 3.80 6.72 -6.94
C GLY A 86 4.29 6.76 -5.49
N VAL A 87 4.30 5.62 -4.80
CA VAL A 87 4.88 5.47 -3.45
C VAL A 87 6.39 5.71 -3.47
N ALA A 88 7.11 5.11 -4.44
CA ALA A 88 8.55 5.26 -4.52
C ALA A 88 8.97 6.71 -4.78
N GLU A 89 8.23 7.45 -5.61
CA GLU A 89 8.46 8.88 -5.83
C GLU A 89 8.32 9.70 -4.55
N HIS A 90 7.32 9.39 -3.70
CA HIS A 90 7.14 10.06 -2.42
C HIS A 90 8.30 9.77 -1.45
N LEU A 91 8.63 8.49 -1.24
CA LEU A 91 9.70 8.09 -0.32
C LEU A 91 11.08 8.59 -0.75
N GLU A 92 11.30 8.64 -2.06
CA GLU A 92 12.44 9.30 -2.66
C GLU A 92 12.49 10.80 -2.32
N ALA A 93 11.39 11.53 -2.52
CA ALA A 93 11.33 12.96 -2.29
C ALA A 93 11.57 13.34 -0.82
N ILE A 94 11.12 12.52 0.13
CA ILE A 94 11.33 12.76 1.56
C ILE A 94 12.62 12.11 2.10
N GLY A 95 13.37 11.37 1.27
CA GLY A 95 14.60 10.71 1.67
C GLY A 95 14.43 9.69 2.79
N ARG A 96 13.35 8.90 2.76
CA ARG A 96 13.04 7.88 3.78
C ARG A 96 12.77 6.51 3.17
N SER A 97 12.97 5.46 3.97
CA SER A 97 12.60 4.08 3.66
C SER A 97 11.35 3.67 4.46
N ALA A 98 10.53 2.79 3.89
CA ALA A 98 9.38 2.23 4.57
C ALA A 98 8.96 0.88 3.97
N ARG A 99 8.24 0.11 4.78
CA ARG A 99 7.40 -0.99 4.30
C ARG A 99 6.01 -0.46 4.03
N VAL A 100 5.50 -0.71 2.84
CA VAL A 100 4.30 -0.06 2.34
C VAL A 100 3.26 -1.10 1.96
N LEU A 101 2.07 -0.95 2.54
CA LEU A 101 0.86 -1.64 2.10
C LEU A 101 -0.04 -0.64 1.37
N VAL A 102 -0.35 -0.93 0.11
CA VAL A 102 -1.33 -0.18 -0.67
C VAL A 102 -2.60 -1.00 -0.83
N LEU A 103 -3.72 -0.44 -0.40
CA LEU A 103 -5.05 -1.00 -0.62
C LEU A 103 -5.73 -0.15 -1.68
N ARG A 104 -6.21 -0.78 -2.75
CA ARG A 104 -7.02 -0.14 -3.79
C ARG A 104 -8.42 -0.74 -3.77
N SER A 105 -9.43 0.08 -3.53
CA SER A 105 -10.82 -0.31 -3.74
C SER A 105 -11.38 0.41 -4.96
N VAL A 106 -11.92 -0.35 -5.90
CA VAL A 106 -12.56 0.19 -7.10
C VAL A 106 -14.08 0.14 -6.93
N SER A 107 -14.74 1.31 -6.98
CA SER A 107 -16.22 1.38 -6.93
C SER A 107 -16.84 1.06 -8.30
N GLY A 108 -18.14 0.77 -8.29
CA GLY A 108 -18.93 0.59 -9.52
C GLY A 108 -18.97 1.84 -10.42
N ASP A 109 -18.62 3.02 -9.88
CA ASP A 109 -18.53 4.28 -10.64
C ASP A 109 -17.30 4.34 -11.56
N TYR A 110 -16.41 3.34 -11.49
CA TYR A 110 -15.28 3.23 -12.42
C TYR A 110 -15.75 2.66 -13.76
N TRP A 111 -16.35 3.53 -14.59
CA TRP A 111 -17.00 3.14 -15.85
C TRP A 111 -16.09 3.22 -17.09
N ALA A 112 -14.91 3.83 -16.99
CA ALA A 112 -14.00 4.04 -18.13
C ALA A 112 -12.66 3.31 -17.93
N PRO A 113 -12.14 2.59 -18.95
CA PRO A 113 -10.84 1.94 -18.90
C PRO A 113 -9.71 2.95 -19.09
N LEU A 114 -9.51 3.83 -18.11
CA LEU A 114 -8.51 4.91 -18.11
C LEU A 114 -7.06 4.41 -17.93
N GLY A 115 -6.85 3.09 -18.08
CA GLY A 115 -5.56 2.44 -17.93
C GLY A 115 -4.98 2.53 -16.52
N THR A 116 -3.68 2.25 -16.41
CA THR A 116 -2.97 2.19 -15.12
C THR A 116 -2.49 3.56 -14.65
N TRP A 117 -2.58 4.59 -15.50
CA TRP A 117 -2.24 5.96 -15.16
C TRP A 117 -3.09 6.48 -14.00
N VAL A 118 -4.40 6.17 -13.97
CA VAL A 118 -5.28 6.57 -12.86
C VAL A 118 -4.81 6.01 -11.53
N VAL A 119 -4.28 4.78 -11.51
CA VAL A 119 -3.71 4.18 -10.29
C VAL A 119 -2.51 4.99 -9.80
N ARG A 120 -1.64 5.39 -10.73
CA ARG A 120 -0.46 6.21 -10.40
C ARG A 120 -0.87 7.56 -9.84
N GLU A 121 -1.77 8.27 -10.51
CA GLU A 121 -2.19 9.60 -10.06
C GLU A 121 -3.01 9.55 -8.77
N ALA A 122 -3.88 8.56 -8.59
CA ALA A 122 -4.60 8.35 -7.33
C ALA A 122 -3.62 8.07 -6.18
N THR A 123 -2.56 7.30 -6.44
CA THR A 123 -1.52 7.01 -5.44
C THR A 123 -0.68 8.26 -5.14
N ARG A 124 -0.32 9.06 -6.15
CA ARG A 124 0.37 10.34 -5.95
C ARG A 124 -0.48 11.31 -5.14
N ALA A 125 -1.77 11.41 -5.44
CA ALA A 125 -2.70 12.23 -4.68
C ALA A 125 -2.76 11.79 -3.21
N ALA A 126 -2.82 10.48 -2.94
CA ALA A 126 -2.76 9.96 -1.58
C ALA A 126 -1.45 10.34 -0.87
N MET A 127 -0.30 10.16 -1.54
CA MET A 127 1.02 10.50 -0.99
C MET A 127 1.23 12.01 -0.76
N GLN A 128 0.56 12.88 -1.51
CA GLN A 128 0.62 14.33 -1.35
C GLN A 128 -0.31 14.84 -0.24
N ALA A 129 -1.39 14.11 0.06
CA ALA A 129 -2.29 14.44 1.15
C ALA A 129 -1.58 14.31 2.51
N ALA A 130 -1.98 15.17 3.45
CA ALA A 130 -1.46 15.12 4.82
C ALA A 130 -1.76 13.74 5.44
N PRO A 131 -0.74 13.01 5.93
CA PRO A 131 -0.97 11.72 6.55
C PRO A 131 -1.66 11.83 7.90
N ALA A 132 -2.46 10.82 8.23
CA ALA A 132 -2.75 10.52 9.62
C ALA A 132 -1.56 9.76 10.22
N ASN A 133 -1.06 10.23 11.36
CA ASN A 133 -0.06 9.49 12.14
C ASN A 133 -0.77 8.40 12.95
N CYS A 134 -0.18 7.21 13.00
CA CYS A 134 -0.67 6.11 13.84
C CYS A 134 0.40 5.76 14.87
N ASN A 135 -0.02 5.55 16.12
CA ASN A 135 0.88 5.17 17.21
C ASN A 135 1.27 3.69 17.12
N THR A 136 0.38 2.86 16.59
CA THR A 136 0.59 1.41 16.46
C THR A 136 0.21 0.89 15.07
N LEU A 137 0.72 -0.29 14.72
CA LEU A 137 0.34 -0.98 13.50
C LEU A 137 -1.16 -1.33 13.50
N GLN A 138 -1.68 -1.76 14.65
CA GLN A 138 -3.09 -2.10 14.84
C GLN A 138 -4.00 -0.89 14.60
N GLU A 139 -3.61 0.29 15.09
CA GLU A 139 -4.32 1.54 14.82
C GLU A 139 -4.34 1.87 13.32
N GLY A 140 -3.20 1.72 12.64
CA GLY A 140 -3.10 1.92 11.20
C GLY A 140 -3.97 0.95 10.39
N ILE A 141 -3.99 -0.33 10.77
CA ILE A 141 -4.85 -1.36 10.15
C ILE A 141 -6.33 -1.03 10.35
N ALA A 142 -6.74 -0.72 11.59
CA ALA A 142 -8.12 -0.36 11.90
C ALA A 142 -8.56 0.90 11.15
N ALA A 143 -7.68 1.89 11.04
CA ALA A 143 -7.95 3.11 10.30
C ALA A 143 -8.08 2.87 8.79
N ALA A 144 -7.21 2.01 8.21
CA ALA A 144 -7.32 1.61 6.81
C ALA A 144 -8.66 0.91 6.52
N SER A 145 -9.05 -0.04 7.37
CA SER A 145 -10.34 -0.73 7.25
C SER A 145 -11.54 0.21 7.37
N ARG A 146 -11.48 1.18 8.29
CA ARG A 146 -12.52 2.21 8.45
C ARG A 146 -12.66 3.10 7.21
N ILE A 147 -11.55 3.49 6.57
CA ILE A 147 -11.57 4.28 5.33
C ILE A 147 -12.15 3.48 4.17
N LEU A 148 -11.83 2.18 4.08
CA LEU A 148 -12.39 1.27 3.09
C LEU A 148 -13.87 0.93 3.37
N GLY A 149 -14.30 1.00 4.63
CA GLY A 149 -15.59 0.54 5.10
C GLY A 149 -15.67 -0.97 5.38
N PHE A 150 -14.52 -1.67 5.39
CA PHE A 150 -14.42 -3.11 5.62
C PHE A 150 -12.99 -3.56 5.92
N ASP A 151 -12.84 -4.74 6.52
CA ASP A 151 -11.56 -5.33 6.95
C ASP A 151 -11.20 -6.66 6.25
N ARG A 152 -12.07 -7.19 5.38
CA ARG A 152 -11.89 -8.45 4.65
C ARG A 152 -10.62 -8.56 3.78
N TRP A 153 -9.90 -7.46 3.56
CA TRP A 153 -8.59 -7.45 2.93
C TRP A 153 -7.49 -8.04 3.83
N LEU A 154 -7.68 -8.00 5.15
CA LEU A 154 -6.66 -8.32 6.16
C LEU A 154 -6.11 -9.76 6.03
N PRO A 155 -6.94 -10.81 5.86
CA PRO A 155 -6.43 -12.18 5.68
C PRO A 155 -5.60 -12.39 4.41
N TYR A 156 -5.70 -11.49 3.42
CA TYR A 156 -4.96 -11.59 2.16
C TYR A 156 -3.56 -10.97 2.25
N SER A 157 -3.32 -10.08 3.22
CA SER A 157 -2.02 -9.45 3.40
C SER A 157 -0.98 -10.44 3.90
N ARG A 158 0.20 -10.44 3.26
CA ARG A 158 1.40 -11.10 3.77
C ARG A 158 2.29 -10.13 4.54
N LEU A 159 2.22 -8.84 4.23
CA LEU A 159 3.02 -7.84 4.93
C LEU A 159 2.55 -7.64 6.37
N VAL A 160 1.24 -7.68 6.64
CA VAL A 160 0.71 -7.51 8.00
C VAL A 160 1.27 -8.55 9.00
N PRO A 161 1.17 -9.87 8.76
CA PRO A 161 1.74 -10.84 9.70
C PRO A 161 3.26 -10.69 9.85
N ASP A 162 3.99 -10.37 8.76
CA ASP A 162 5.42 -10.09 8.81
C ASP A 162 5.75 -8.90 9.73
N LEU A 163 4.96 -7.83 9.64
CA LEU A 163 5.10 -6.63 10.48
C LEU A 163 4.73 -6.91 11.94
N MET A 164 3.72 -7.74 12.20
CA MET A 164 3.34 -8.12 13.57
C MET A 164 4.37 -9.05 14.22
N ALA A 165 4.95 -9.97 13.46
CA ALA A 165 6.00 -10.88 13.94
C ALA A 165 7.31 -10.14 14.21
N GLN A 166 7.60 -9.09 13.44
CA GLN A 166 8.80 -8.28 13.57
C GLN A 166 8.67 -7.20 14.65
N ARG A 167 8.30 -7.59 15.87
CA ARG A 167 8.60 -6.79 17.07
C ARG A 167 10.13 -6.69 17.20
N THR A 168 10.67 -5.57 16.76
CA THR A 168 12.11 -5.33 16.74
C THR A 168 12.66 -5.10 18.14
N LEU A 169 13.95 -5.44 18.33
CA LEU A 169 14.85 -5.19 19.46
C LEU A 169 14.60 -3.96 20.36
N ARG A 170 13.89 -2.92 19.91
CA ARG A 170 13.49 -1.77 20.72
C ARG A 170 12.50 -2.15 21.83
N ASP A 171 11.56 -3.05 21.56
CA ASP A 171 10.64 -3.59 22.58
C ASP A 171 11.39 -4.42 23.65
N PHE A 172 12.60 -4.88 23.34
CA PHE A 172 13.48 -5.59 24.28
C PHE A 172 14.44 -4.67 25.04
N LEU A 173 14.70 -3.45 24.55
CA LEU A 173 15.67 -2.50 25.13
C LEU A 173 15.01 -1.45 26.02
N GLU A 174 13.69 -1.24 25.91
CA GLU A 174 12.91 -0.46 26.87
C GLU A 174 11.99 -1.42 27.66
N PRO A 175 12.39 -1.87 28.87
CA PRO A 175 11.45 -2.57 29.73
C PRO A 175 10.29 -1.61 30.04
N SER A 176 9.06 -2.06 29.81
CA SER A 176 7.87 -1.37 30.26
C SER A 176 7.99 -1.12 31.76
N ALA A 177 8.11 0.14 32.16
CA ALA A 177 8.08 0.58 33.54
C ALA A 177 6.68 0.42 34.15
#